data_AF-A0A6A4HE18-F1
#
_entry.id   AF-A0A6A4HE18-F1
#
_cell.length_a   1.000
_cell.length_b   1.000
_cell.length_c   1.000
_cell.angle_alpha   90.00
_cell.angle_beta   90.00
_cell.angle_gamma   90.00
#
_symmetry.space_group_name_H-M   'P 1'
#
loop_
_entity.id
_entity.type
_entity.pdbx_description
1 polymer ?
#
loop_
_entity_poly.entity_id
_entity_poly.type
_entity_poly.pdbx_seq_one_letter_code
_entity_poly.pdbx_strand_id
1 'polypeptide(L)' 'LKVNSVLLVTGCSTGGIGTALKEFVAKSCKVYATARNLTKMEGFSHPIIENLPLDVASDK' A
#
# COMPACT_ATOMS: atom_id res chain seq x y z
N LEU A 1 12.87 -13.77 7.03
CA LEU A 1 13.42 -12.83 6.01
C LEU A 1 13.70 -11.50 6.71
N LYS A 2 14.92 -10.98 6.61
CA LYS A 2 15.23 -9.65 7.18
C LYS A 2 14.59 -8.60 6.27
N VAL A 3 13.62 -7.86 6.81
CA VAL A 3 13.03 -6.71 6.11
C VAL A 3 14.07 -5.60 6.12
N ASN A 4 14.54 -5.19 4.94
CA ASN A 4 15.65 -4.23 4.83
C ASN A 4 15.17 -2.81 4.48
N SER A 5 13.88 -2.65 4.18
CA SER A 5 13.28 -1.36 3.82
C SER A 5 11.76 -1.38 4.04
N VAL A 6 11.21 -0.19 4.20
CA VAL A 6 9.76 0.05 4.31
C VAL A 6 9.33 0.93 3.13
N LEU A 7 8.27 0.52 2.43
CA LEU A 7 7.62 1.33 1.40
C LEU A 7 6.27 1.81 1.95
N LEU A 8 6.08 3.13 1.97
CA LEU A 8 4.79 3.76 2.22
C LEU A 8 4.29 4.34 0.91
N VAL A 9 3.10 3.94 0.47
CA VAL A 9 2.53 4.35 -0.81
C VAL A 9 1.14 4.90 -0.59
N THR A 10 0.91 6.13 -1.05
CA THR A 10 -0.36 6.84 -0.91
C THR A 10 -1.18 6.75 -2.20
N GLY A 11 -2.51 6.82 -2.08
CA GLY A 11 -3.41 6.80 -3.24
C GLY A 11 -3.60 5.41 -3.85
N CYS A 12 -3.51 4.36 -3.03
CA CYS A 12 -3.67 2.97 -3.44
C CYS A 12 -5.16 2.58 -3.56
N SER A 13 -5.82 2.95 -4.66
CA SER A 13 -7.15 2.43 -5.00
C SER A 13 -7.09 1.39 -6.12
N THR A 14 -7.96 0.37 -6.07
CA THR A 14 -8.16 -0.62 -7.13
C THR A 14 -8.43 0.10 -8.45
N GLY A 15 -7.66 -0.25 -9.49
CA GLY A 15 -7.76 0.37 -10.82
C GLY A 15 -7.00 1.70 -10.97
N GLY A 16 -6.41 2.24 -9.90
CA GLY A 16 -5.51 3.40 -9.97
C GLY A 16 -4.05 3.01 -10.22
N ILE A 17 -3.19 4.01 -10.46
CA ILE A 17 -1.74 3.84 -10.71
C ILE A 17 -1.06 3.05 -9.59
N GLY A 18 -1.48 3.24 -8.33
CA GLY A 18 -0.95 2.50 -7.18
C GLY A 18 -1.13 0.97 -7.28
N THR A 19 -2.00 0.47 -8.17
CA THR A 19 -2.15 -0.96 -8.44
C THR A 19 -0.86 -1.59 -8.99
N ALA A 20 -0.05 -0.83 -9.75
CA ALA A 20 1.24 -1.28 -10.28
C ALA A 20 2.25 -1.63 -9.16
N LEU A 21 2.04 -1.13 -7.93
CA LEU A 21 2.86 -1.48 -6.77
C LEU A 21 2.94 -3.00 -6.54
N LYS A 22 1.89 -3.74 -6.90
CA LYS A 22 1.82 -5.20 -6.75
C LYS A 22 2.94 -5.91 -7.50
N GLU A 23 3.47 -5.30 -8.56
CA GLU A 23 4.59 -5.84 -9.35
C GLU A 23 5.95 -5.65 -8.64
N PHE A 24 6.04 -4.72 -7.69
CA PHE A 24 7.27 -4.41 -6.95
C PHE A 24 7.41 -5.18 -5.63
N VAL A 25 6.44 -6.05 -5.32
CA VAL A 25 6.35 -6.82 -4.07
C VAL A 25 7.44 -7.90 -3.93
N ALA A 26 8.25 -8.12 -4.96
CA ALA A 26 9.31 -9.12 -5.00
C ALA A 26 10.57 -8.82 -4.15
N LYS A 27 10.68 -7.65 -3.52
CA LYS A 27 11.85 -7.24 -2.72
C LYS A 27 11.56 -7.42 -1.24
N SER A 28 12.54 -7.84 -0.44
CA SER A 28 12.41 -8.05 1.03
C SER A 28 12.12 -6.75 1.79
N CYS A 29 10.91 -6.21 1.62
CA CYS A 29 10.45 -4.92 2.11
C CYS A 29 9.04 -5.03 2.67
N LYS A 30 8.73 -4.31 3.77
CA LYS A 30 7.37 -4.20 4.29
C LYS A 30 6.67 -3.08 3.52
N VAL A 31 5.44 -3.34 3.06
CA VAL A 31 4.68 -2.36 2.27
C VAL A 31 3.46 -1.91 3.06
N TYR A 32 3.29 -0.59 3.18
CA TYR A 32 2.07 0.06 3.67
C TYR A 32 1.39 0.73 2.48
N ALA A 33 0.30 0.16 2.01
CA ALA A 33 -0.53 0.75 0.97
C ALA A 33 -1.63 1.58 1.65
N THR A 34 -1.78 2.84 1.25
CA THR A 34 -2.74 3.73 1.91
C THR A 34 -3.68 4.43 0.95
N ALA A 35 -4.91 4.59 1.41
CA ALA A 35 -5.93 5.40 0.75
C ALA A 35 -6.92 5.91 1.80
N ARG A 36 -7.71 6.93 1.44
CA ARG A 36 -8.76 7.45 2.34
C ARG A 36 -9.86 6.43 2.63
N ASN A 37 -10.12 5.52 1.68
CA ASN A 37 -11.19 4.53 1.80
C ASN A 37 -10.67 3.13 1.51
N LEU A 38 -10.63 2.29 2.55
CA LEU A 38 -10.20 0.90 2.48
C LEU A 38 -11.08 0.03 1.57
N THR A 39 -12.36 0.35 1.39
CA THR A 39 -13.23 -0.40 0.47
C THR A 39 -12.79 -0.25 -0.98
N LYS A 40 -12.07 0.84 -1.30
CA LYS A 40 -11.45 1.01 -2.62
C LYS A 40 -10.11 0.26 -2.75
N MET A 41 -9.67 -0.49 -1.75
CA MET A 41 -8.37 -1.18 -1.73
C MET A 41 -8.48 -2.71 -1.88
N GLU A 42 -9.63 -3.25 -2.26
CA GLU A 42 -9.88 -4.70 -2.36
C GLU A 42 -8.83 -5.47 -3.17
N GLY A 43 -8.16 -4.82 -4.15
CA GLY A 43 -7.09 -5.44 -4.91
C GLY A 43 -5.77 -5.65 -4.14
N PHE A 44 -5.54 -4.99 -3.02
CA PHE A 44 -4.25 -4.99 -2.30
C PHE A 44 -4.22 -6.09 -1.22
N SER A 45 -4.21 -7.36 -1.63
CA SER A 45 -4.36 -8.52 -0.73
C SER A 45 -3.08 -9.32 -0.48
N HIS A 46 -1.92 -8.88 -0.99
CA HIS A 46 -0.67 -9.64 -0.83
C HIS A 46 -0.23 -9.66 0.65
N PRO A 47 0.21 -10.79 1.22
CA PRO A 47 0.54 -10.92 2.66
C PRO A 47 1.60 -9.96 3.23
N ILE A 48 2.37 -9.29 2.37
CA ILE A 48 3.43 -8.34 2.77
C ILE A 48 2.96 -6.89 2.69
N ILE A 49 1.79 -6.66 2.09
CA ILE A 49 1.12 -5.37 2.00
C ILE A 49 0.17 -5.27 3.19
N GLU A 50 0.29 -4.18 3.92
CA GLU A 50 -0.66 -3.77 4.97
C GLU A 50 -1.45 -2.57 4.47
N ASN A 51 -2.78 -2.70 4.47
CA ASN A 51 -3.67 -1.64 4.03
C ASN A 51 -4.00 -0.74 5.22
N LEU A 52 -3.70 0.55 5.12
CA LEU A 52 -4.00 1.53 6.17
C LEU A 52 -4.79 2.72 5.62
N PRO A 53 -5.74 3.27 6.39
CA PRO A 53 -6.37 4.52 6.02
C PRO A 53 -5.36 5.67 6.14
N LEU A 54 -5.34 6.57 5.16
CA LEU A 54 -4.57 7.81 5.23
C LEU A 54 -5.25 8.91 4.41
N ASP A 55 -5.41 10.07 5.01
CA ASP A 55 -5.70 11.31 4.31
C ASP A 55 -4.47 12.21 4.37
N VAL A 56 -3.79 12.41 3.22
CA VAL A 56 -2.56 13.21 3.15
C VAL A 56 -2.79 14.71 3.39
N ALA A 57 -4.05 15.16 3.39
CA ALA A 57 -4.42 16.53 3.75
C ALA A 57 -4.70 16.69 5.26
N SER A 58 -4.68 15.60 6.03
CA SER A 58 -4.82 15.57 7.50
C SER A 58 -3.49 15.20 8.14
N ASP A 59 -3.09 15.93 9.18
CA ASP A 59 -1.98 15.58 10.07
C ASP A 59 -2.43 14.75 11.29
N LYS A 60 -3.74 14.51 11.39
CA LYS A 60 -4.41 13.68 12.40
C LYS A 60 -4.82 12.32 11.84
#